data_AF-A0A7U6GKN7-F1
#
_entry.id   AF-A0A7U6GKN7-F1
#
_cell.length_a   1.000
_cell.length_b   1.000
_cell.length_c   1.000
_cell.angle_alpha   90.00
_cell.angle_beta   90.00
_cell.angle_gamma   90.00
#
_symmetry.space_group_name_H-M   'P 1'
#
loop_
_entity.id
_entity.type
_entity.pdbx_description
1 polymer ?
#
loop_
_entity_poly.entity_id
_entity_poly.type
_entity_poly.pdbx_seq_one_letter_code
_entity_poly.pdbx_strand_id
1 'polypeptide(L)'
;MSLEKSLLAIVELGGYPNFMPLYQQLGFAVELVTSQRKARMALKKKQPDVVVAEYNYQTDFRDRSSNLETLAAVLQQYPEVKLLVFYPPQHQAFFEKFREHHRVWKAIPFPVTEEMVVEALEKL
;
A
#
# COMPACT_ATOMS: atom_id res chain seq x y z
N MET A 1 -17.74 -21.41 -3.95
CA MET A 1 -16.69 -20.98 -3.02
C MET A 1 -16.41 -19.52 -3.32
N SER A 2 -16.71 -18.59 -2.42
CA SER A 2 -16.17 -17.24 -2.57
C SER A 2 -14.68 -17.34 -2.32
N LEU A 3 -13.85 -17.03 -3.33
CA LEU A 3 -12.41 -16.91 -3.14
C LEU A 3 -12.19 -15.76 -2.15
N GLU A 4 -11.54 -16.06 -1.03
CA GLU A 4 -11.14 -15.04 -0.06
C GLU A 4 -10.16 -14.09 -0.74
N LYS A 5 -10.47 -12.78 -0.76
CA LYS A 5 -9.59 -11.78 -1.35
C LYS A 5 -8.30 -11.72 -0.54
N SER A 6 -7.17 -11.51 -1.20
CA SER A 6 -5.86 -11.45 -0.57
C SER A 6 -5.32 -10.03 -0.49
N LEU A 7 -4.70 -9.71 0.65
CA LEU A 7 -4.15 -8.40 0.95
C LEU A 7 -2.70 -8.52 1.40
N LEU A 8 -1.80 -7.79 0.74
CA LEU A 8 -0.41 -7.63 1.17
C LEU A 8 -0.25 -6.27 1.87
N ALA A 9 -0.01 -6.28 3.17
CA ALA A 9 0.28 -5.09 3.95
C ALA A 9 1.80 -4.89 4.10
N ILE A 10 2.30 -3.73 3.70
CA ILE A 10 3.71 -3.36 3.78
C ILE A 10 3.86 -2.25 4.82
N VAL A 11 4.46 -2.58 5.97
CA VAL A 11 4.68 -1.64 7.08
C VAL A 11 6.17 -1.37 7.20
N GLU A 12 6.64 -0.20 6.75
CA GLU A 12 8.08 0.14 6.81
C GLU A 12 8.42 0.98 8.03
N LEU A 13 7.68 2.08 8.23
CA LEU A 13 7.86 3.00 9.34
C LEU A 13 6.73 2.89 10.37
N GLY A 14 5.52 2.52 9.94
CA GLY A 14 4.34 2.49 10.79
C GLY A 14 3.81 3.90 11.09
N GLY A 15 3.37 4.14 12.34
CA GLY A 15 2.72 5.39 12.75
C GLY A 15 1.19 5.36 12.73
N TYR A 16 0.61 4.16 12.63
CA TYR A 16 -0.82 3.86 12.73
C TYR A 16 -1.04 2.57 13.52
N PRO A 17 -2.26 2.30 14.03
CA PRO A 17 -2.58 1.06 14.74
C PRO A 17 -2.30 -0.20 13.90
N ASN A 18 -2.18 -1.34 14.56
CA ASN A 18 -2.11 -2.61 13.83
C ASN A 18 -3.47 -2.92 13.18
N PHE A 19 -3.59 -2.71 11.88
CA PHE A 19 -4.81 -3.00 11.11
C PHE A 19 -4.95 -4.47 10.66
N MET A 20 -4.04 -5.37 11.04
CA MET A 20 -4.17 -6.78 10.69
C MET A 20 -5.50 -7.41 11.14
N PRO A 21 -5.99 -7.18 12.38
CA PRO A 21 -7.31 -7.67 12.80
C PRO A 21 -8.45 -7.07 11.96
N LEU A 22 -8.34 -5.79 11.60
CA LEU A 22 -9.32 -5.10 10.79
C LEU A 22 -9.41 -5.70 9.37
N TYR A 23 -8.26 -5.91 8.71
CA TYR A 23 -8.23 -6.55 7.39
C TYR A 23 -8.83 -7.96 7.42
N GLN A 24 -8.56 -8.74 8.46
CA GLN A 24 -9.14 -10.07 8.63
C GLN A 24 -10.66 -10.01 8.85
N GLN A 25 -11.15 -9.06 9.64
CA GLN A 25 -12.59 -8.83 9.84
C GLN A 25 -13.31 -8.44 8.54
N LEU A 26 -12.61 -7.71 7.65
CA LEU A 26 -13.10 -7.39 6.30
C LEU A 26 -13.03 -8.58 5.32
N GLY A 27 -12.58 -9.76 5.77
CA GLY A 27 -12.56 -10.99 4.97
C GLY A 27 -11.36 -11.13 4.05
N PHE A 28 -10.23 -10.47 4.36
CA PHE A 28 -8.99 -10.64 3.60
C PHE A 28 -8.09 -11.75 4.18
N ALA A 29 -7.50 -12.53 3.29
CA ALA A 29 -6.31 -13.32 3.57
C ALA A 29 -5.07 -12.40 3.57
N VAL A 30 -4.61 -12.02 4.78
CA VAL A 30 -3.57 -11.00 4.97
C VAL A 30 -2.16 -11.60 5.03
N GLU A 31 -1.25 -11.06 4.24
CA GLU A 31 0.20 -11.21 4.43
C GLU A 31 0.79 -9.87 4.85
N LEU A 32 1.51 -9.83 5.98
CA LEU A 32 2.20 -8.62 6.45
C LEU A 32 3.70 -8.75 6.24
N VAL A 33 4.31 -7.72 5.64
CA VAL A 33 5.75 -7.64 5.43
C VAL A 33 6.30 -6.31 5.91
N THR A 34 7.52 -6.33 6.42
CA THR A 34 8.15 -5.16 7.07
C THR A 34 9.21 -4.45 6.22
N SER A 35 9.26 -4.77 4.92
CA SER A 35 10.23 -4.14 4.01
C SER A 35 9.83 -4.33 2.55
N GLN A 36 10.27 -3.43 1.70
CA GLN A 36 10.08 -3.50 0.25
C GLN A 36 10.73 -4.73 -0.39
N ARG A 37 11.85 -5.22 0.17
CA ARG A 37 12.48 -6.46 -0.29
C ARG A 37 11.56 -7.66 -0.09
N LYS A 38 10.96 -7.78 1.11
CA LYS A 38 9.99 -8.85 1.42
C LYS A 38 8.73 -8.69 0.57
N ALA A 39 8.23 -7.47 0.38
CA ALA A 39 7.09 -7.19 -0.48
C ALA A 39 7.30 -7.70 -1.92
N ARG A 40 8.46 -7.39 -2.53
CA ARG A 40 8.79 -7.92 -3.87
C ARG A 40 8.88 -9.44 -3.91
N MET A 41 9.38 -10.07 -2.85
CA MET A 41 9.40 -11.54 -2.77
C MET A 41 7.99 -12.13 -2.65
N ALA A 42 7.09 -11.49 -1.90
CA ALA A 42 5.70 -11.88 -1.78
C ALA A 42 4.96 -11.75 -3.12
N LEU A 43 5.10 -10.60 -3.79
CA LEU A 43 4.48 -10.34 -5.11
C LEU A 43 4.92 -11.33 -6.20
N LYS A 44 6.14 -11.88 -6.12
CA LYS A 44 6.59 -12.93 -7.04
C LYS A 44 5.92 -14.28 -6.81
N LYS A 45 5.44 -14.55 -5.59
CA LYS A 45 4.82 -15.83 -5.22
C LYS A 45 3.32 -15.81 -5.45
N LYS A 46 2.68 -14.69 -5.13
CA LYS A 46 1.23 -14.51 -5.21
C LYS A 46 0.94 -13.08 -5.59
N GLN A 47 0.02 -12.91 -6.52
CA GLN A 47 -0.56 -11.63 -6.85
C GLN A 47 -1.75 -11.36 -5.92
N PRO A 48 -1.66 -10.38 -5.01
CA PRO A 48 -2.76 -10.05 -4.13
C PRO A 48 -3.82 -9.21 -4.83
N ASP A 49 -5.05 -9.19 -4.32
CA ASP A 49 -6.10 -8.29 -4.81
C ASP A 49 -5.82 -6.84 -4.38
N VAL A 50 -5.18 -6.68 -3.21
CA VAL A 50 -4.88 -5.38 -2.60
C VAL A 50 -3.45 -5.35 -2.08
N VAL A 51 -2.77 -4.23 -2.30
CA VAL A 51 -1.51 -3.90 -1.62
C VAL A 51 -1.74 -2.64 -0.82
N VAL A 52 -1.44 -2.69 0.48
CA VAL A 52 -1.41 -1.52 1.36
C VAL A 52 0.05 -1.16 1.63
N ALA A 53 0.42 0.10 1.42
CA ALA A 53 1.80 0.55 1.58
C ALA A 53 1.88 1.99 2.08
N GLU A 54 3.07 2.41 2.48
CA GLU A 54 3.37 3.78 2.91
C GLU A 54 4.11 4.56 1.82
N TYR A 55 3.75 5.83 1.62
CA TYR A 55 4.56 6.79 0.88
C TYR A 55 5.49 7.52 1.84
N ASN A 56 6.73 7.04 1.88
CA ASN A 56 7.80 7.62 2.68
C ASN A 56 8.71 8.42 1.75
N TYR A 57 8.60 9.76 1.78
CA TYR A 57 9.48 10.64 1.01
C TYR A 57 10.89 10.60 1.62
N GLN A 58 11.90 10.33 0.80
CA GLN A 58 13.29 10.24 1.21
C GLN A 58 14.13 11.21 0.37
N THR A 59 14.80 12.14 1.03
CA THR A 59 15.65 13.16 0.39
C THR A 59 17.01 12.63 -0.04
N ASP A 60 17.43 11.48 0.51
CA ASP A 60 18.79 10.97 0.36
C ASP A 60 18.99 10.17 -0.94
N PHE A 61 17.89 9.86 -1.65
CA PHE A 61 17.93 9.15 -2.91
C PHE A 61 17.98 10.14 -4.09
N ARG A 62 19.13 10.15 -4.80
CA ARG A 62 19.34 11.06 -5.95
C ARG A 62 18.37 10.86 -7.09
N ASP A 63 17.89 9.63 -7.29
CA ASP A 63 17.09 9.22 -8.45
C ASP A 63 15.64 8.84 -8.10
N ARG A 64 15.26 8.80 -6.81
CA ARG A 64 13.93 8.36 -6.36
C ARG A 64 13.44 9.16 -5.17
N SER A 65 12.17 9.50 -5.17
CA SER A 65 11.54 10.20 -4.05
C SER A 65 11.11 9.26 -2.93
N SER A 66 10.89 7.97 -3.24
CA SER A 66 10.45 6.95 -2.29
C SER A 66 10.78 5.54 -2.76
N ASN A 67 10.96 4.61 -1.82
CA ASN A 67 11.03 3.17 -2.16
C ASN A 67 9.75 2.66 -2.83
N LEU A 68 8.61 3.35 -2.63
CA LEU A 68 7.33 3.00 -3.24
C LEU A 68 7.36 3.01 -4.77
N GLU A 69 8.24 3.81 -5.40
CA GLU A 69 8.42 3.84 -6.86
C GLU A 69 8.81 2.46 -7.42
N THR A 70 9.65 1.72 -6.69
CA THR A 70 10.05 0.37 -7.11
C THR A 70 8.86 -0.58 -7.07
N LEU A 71 8.05 -0.50 -6.01
CA LEU A 71 6.87 -1.34 -5.85
C LEU A 71 5.83 -1.02 -6.92
N ALA A 72 5.55 0.27 -7.12
CA ALA A 72 4.56 0.72 -8.10
C ALA A 72 4.95 0.35 -9.53
N ALA A 73 6.24 0.41 -9.88
CA ALA A 73 6.73 -0.07 -11.17
C ALA A 73 6.50 -1.58 -11.36
N VAL A 74 6.62 -2.39 -10.31
CA VAL A 74 6.26 -3.83 -10.37
C VAL A 74 4.75 -4.00 -10.56
N LEU A 75 3.93 -3.21 -9.83
CA LEU A 75 2.47 -3.28 -9.91
C LEU A 75 1.90 -2.79 -11.25
N GLN A 76 2.64 -2.04 -12.05
CA GLN A 76 2.23 -1.69 -13.43
C GLN A 76 2.01 -2.93 -14.31
N GLN A 77 2.68 -4.05 -14.01
CA GLN A 77 2.48 -5.32 -14.72
C GLN A 77 1.19 -6.03 -14.30
N TYR A 78 0.54 -5.55 -13.24
CA TYR A 78 -0.60 -6.17 -12.57
C TYR A 78 -1.72 -5.13 -12.33
N PRO A 79 -2.33 -4.58 -13.40
CA PRO A 79 -3.25 -3.45 -13.33
C PRO A 79 -4.55 -3.69 -12.54
N GLU A 80 -4.88 -4.94 -12.24
CA GLU A 80 -5.99 -5.37 -11.39
C GLU A 80 -5.70 -5.22 -9.90
N VAL A 81 -4.42 -5.16 -9.51
CA VAL A 81 -4.01 -5.02 -8.11
C VAL A 81 -4.29 -3.61 -7.62
N LYS A 82 -5.03 -3.49 -6.53
CA LYS A 82 -5.42 -2.20 -5.95
C LYS A 82 -4.36 -1.75 -4.95
N LEU A 83 -3.63 -0.68 -5.30
CA LEU A 83 -2.66 -0.05 -4.40
C LEU A 83 -3.33 1.01 -3.52
N LEU A 84 -3.42 0.75 -2.21
CA LEU A 84 -3.83 1.69 -1.16
C LEU A 84 -2.58 2.27 -0.50
N VAL A 85 -2.46 3.60 -0.44
CA VAL A 85 -1.26 4.28 0.07
C VAL A 85 -1.57 5.16 1.28
N PHE A 86 -0.81 4.99 2.36
CA PHE A 86 -0.80 5.92 3.50
C PHE A 86 0.31 6.94 3.32
N TYR A 87 0.04 8.24 3.50
CA TYR A 87 1.05 9.28 3.23
C TYR A 87 0.99 10.45 4.23
N PRO A 88 2.14 11.03 4.62
CA PRO A 88 2.14 12.21 5.47
C PRO A 88 1.62 13.44 4.71
N PRO A 89 0.68 14.24 5.26
CA PRO A 89 0.14 15.43 4.58
C PRO A 89 1.23 16.41 4.14
N GLN A 90 2.31 16.58 4.91
CA GLN A 90 3.43 17.45 4.55
C GLN A 90 4.15 17.04 3.26
N HIS A 91 3.99 15.78 2.81
CA HIS A 91 4.58 15.27 1.58
C HIS A 91 3.59 15.24 0.41
N GLN A 92 2.38 15.80 0.55
CA GLN A 92 1.33 15.74 -0.46
C GLN A 92 1.81 16.21 -1.85
N ALA A 93 2.56 17.31 -1.93
CA ALA A 93 3.05 17.82 -3.21
C ALA A 93 3.99 16.84 -3.94
N PHE A 94 4.81 16.08 -3.20
CA PHE A 94 5.67 15.03 -3.77
C PHE A 94 4.87 13.78 -4.11
N PHE A 95 3.89 13.43 -3.27
CA PHE A 95 3.00 12.31 -3.53
C PHE A 95 2.15 12.51 -4.78
N GLU A 96 1.67 13.72 -5.06
CA GLU A 96 0.93 13.99 -6.30
C GLU A 96 1.81 13.82 -7.55
N LYS A 97 3.08 14.26 -7.51
CA LYS A 97 4.04 13.98 -8.58
C LYS A 97 4.27 12.49 -8.79
N PHE A 98 4.33 11.71 -7.71
CA PHE A 98 4.40 10.25 -7.80
C PHE A 98 3.15 9.67 -8.50
N ARG A 99 1.96 10.20 -8.23
CA ARG A 99 0.70 9.73 -8.83
C ARG A 99 0.56 10.06 -10.32
N GLU A 100 1.29 11.05 -10.82
CA GLU A 100 1.35 11.35 -12.26
C GLU A 100 1.93 10.19 -13.08
N HIS A 101 2.79 9.38 -12.47
CA HIS A 101 3.48 8.27 -13.14
C HIS A 101 3.07 6.87 -12.62
N HIS A 102 2.43 6.81 -11.46
CA HIS A 102 2.10 5.56 -10.79
C HIS A 102 0.63 5.51 -10.38
N ARG A 103 -0.05 4.40 -10.75
CA ARG A 103 -1.45 4.20 -10.40
C ARG A 103 -1.59 3.89 -8.91
N VAL A 104 -2.25 4.79 -8.20
CA VAL A 104 -2.70 4.59 -6.82
C VAL A 104 -4.22 4.47 -6.85
N TRP A 105 -4.75 3.36 -6.32
CA TRP A 105 -6.19 3.12 -6.30
C TRP A 105 -6.90 4.03 -5.28
N LYS A 106 -6.37 4.10 -4.06
CA LYS A 106 -6.84 4.99 -3.00
C LYS A 106 -5.65 5.47 -2.17
N ALA A 107 -5.77 6.63 -1.54
CA ALA A 107 -4.77 7.17 -0.65
C ALA A 107 -5.41 7.74 0.61
N ILE A 108 -4.75 7.59 1.75
CA ILE A 108 -5.20 8.07 3.06
C ILE A 108 -4.09 8.91 3.69
N PRO A 109 -4.33 10.20 4.00
CA PRO A 109 -3.38 11.01 4.73
C PRO A 109 -3.29 10.57 6.20
N PHE A 110 -2.12 10.70 6.81
CA PHE A 110 -1.99 10.58 8.27
C PHE A 110 -2.72 11.72 9.02
N PRO A 111 -3.27 11.47 10.23
CA PRO A 111 -3.33 10.18 10.92
C PRO A 111 -4.34 9.21 10.29
N VAL A 112 -3.96 7.93 10.15
CA VAL A 112 -4.83 6.90 9.56
C VAL A 112 -5.68 6.26 10.66
N THR A 113 -7.00 6.24 10.48
CA THR A 113 -7.94 5.57 11.41
C THR A 113 -8.54 4.30 10.80
N GLU A 114 -9.13 3.45 11.64
CA GLU A 114 -9.80 2.22 11.19
C GLU A 114 -10.97 2.54 10.23
N GLU A 115 -11.75 3.58 10.52
CA GLU A 115 -12.90 3.99 9.71
C GLU A 115 -12.48 4.38 8.29
N MET A 116 -11.38 5.12 8.15
CA MET A 116 -10.85 5.50 6.83
C MET A 116 -10.41 4.25 6.04
N VAL A 117 -9.82 3.26 6.72
CA VAL A 117 -9.38 2.00 6.10
C VAL A 117 -10.58 1.15 5.70
N VAL A 118 -11.61 1.06 6.54
CA VAL A 118 -12.88 0.38 6.23
C VAL A 118 -13.51 1.01 5.00
N GLU A 119 -13.72 2.34 4.99
CA GLU A 119 -14.31 3.03 3.85
C GLU A 119 -13.47 2.84 2.56
N ALA A 120 -12.14 2.81 2.71
CA ALA A 120 -11.25 2.52 1.61
C ALA A 120 -11.47 1.10 1.07
N LEU A 121 -11.65 0.09 1.91
CA LEU A 121 -11.69 -1.33 1.52
C LEU A 121 -13.10 -1.91 1.32
N GLU A 122 -14.17 -1.29 1.78
CA GLU A 122 -15.54 -1.81 1.62
C GLU A 122 -16.02 -1.86 0.16
N LYS A 123 -15.49 -0.98 -0.70
CA LYS A 123 -15.89 -0.85 -2.12
C LYS A 123 -15.00 -1.65 -3.06
N LEU A 124 -14.48 -2.79 -2.61
CA LEU A 124 -13.48 -3.57 -3.34
C LEU A 124 -14.05 -4.63 -4.26
#